data_AF-A0A9E3JBM2-F1
#
_entry.id   AF-A0A9E3JBM2-F1
#
_cell.length_a   1.000
_cell.length_b   1.000
_cell.length_c   1.000
_cell.angle_alpha   90.00
_cell.angle_beta   90.00
_cell.angle_gamma   90.00
#
_symmetry.space_group_name_H-M   'P 1'
#
loop_
_entity.id
_entity.type
_entity.pdbx_description
1 polymer ?
#
loop_
_entity_poly.entity_id
_entity_poly.type
_entity_poly.pdbx_seq_one_letter_code
_entity_poly.pdbx_strand_id
1 'polypeptide(L)'
;MPWTSRRIRPRRVAALVSVTALTLAVSTSAGTERLAPGATTAGPIAVARSDTQGACLISGGPAVQMSEGLPTPGGYSRSTGTVHALTLMIDFSDAPGSGPALDRFREFFPQTQDWFRTSSYGRLDYRPEAPITDWLRMPKSFRAYGIERGAPFDPGYRRLVQDIVAAADPRVDFRSYDFLNVLVTPNAGPSALDTVLSVSFAGNPDAPVA
;
A
#
# COMPACT_ATOMS: atom_id res chain seq x y z
N MET A 1 75.20 18.09 -47.93
CA MET A 1 74.14 19.12 -47.99
C MET A 1 73.03 18.76 -47.01
N PRO A 2 72.49 19.73 -46.25
CA PRO A 2 72.00 19.51 -44.90
C PRO A 2 70.47 19.53 -44.78
N TRP A 3 69.93 18.73 -43.86
CA TRP A 3 68.53 18.83 -43.44
C TRP A 3 68.39 19.92 -42.38
N THR A 4 67.61 20.95 -42.69
CA THR A 4 67.40 22.12 -41.83
C THR A 4 66.25 21.87 -40.87
N SER A 5 66.55 21.85 -39.58
CA SER A 5 65.56 21.84 -38.49
C SER A 5 64.83 23.18 -38.43
N ARG A 6 63.50 23.18 -38.65
CA ARG A 6 62.64 24.35 -38.43
C ARG A 6 62.22 24.41 -36.96
N ARG A 7 62.79 25.37 -36.22
CA ARG A 7 62.31 25.77 -34.88
C ARG A 7 60.94 26.45 -34.99
N ILE A 8 59.96 25.92 -34.28
CA ILE A 8 58.64 26.54 -34.15
C ILE A 8 58.75 27.70 -33.14
N ARG A 9 58.30 28.89 -33.55
CA ARG A 9 58.39 30.14 -32.76
C ARG A 9 57.54 30.07 -31.47
N PRO A 10 58.03 30.61 -30.34
CA PRO A 10 57.37 30.55 -29.02
C PRO A 10 56.04 31.34 -28.95
N ARG A 11 55.77 32.21 -29.94
CA ARG A 11 54.55 33.03 -29.99
C ARG A 11 53.26 32.25 -30.30
N ARG A 12 53.35 31.01 -30.80
CA ARG A 12 52.17 30.17 -31.08
C ARG A 12 51.72 29.29 -29.90
N VAL A 13 52.57 29.12 -28.88
CA VAL A 13 52.23 28.35 -27.67
C VAL A 13 51.40 29.20 -26.69
N ALA A 14 51.64 30.51 -26.65
CA ALA A 14 50.92 31.42 -25.75
C ALA A 14 49.42 31.56 -26.05
N ALA A 15 48.99 31.38 -27.30
CA ALA A 15 47.57 31.53 -27.69
C ALA A 15 46.69 30.31 -27.33
N LEU A 16 47.29 29.14 -27.06
CA LEU A 16 46.55 27.92 -26.70
C LEU A 16 46.35 27.76 -25.19
N VAL A 17 47.09 28.51 -24.36
CA VAL A 17 46.95 28.47 -22.89
C VAL A 17 45.85 29.42 -22.40
N SER A 18 45.51 30.46 -23.16
CA SER A 18 44.52 31.46 -22.74
C SER A 18 43.05 31.04 -22.92
N VAL A 19 42.77 29.99 -23.72
CA VAL A 19 41.38 29.51 -23.95
C VAL A 19 40.95 28.43 -22.96
N THR A 20 41.88 27.71 -22.32
CA THR A 20 41.57 26.69 -21.30
C THR A 20 41.36 27.26 -19.89
N ALA A 21 41.73 28.52 -19.63
CA ALA A 21 41.54 29.14 -18.32
C ALA A 21 40.16 29.79 -18.11
N LEU A 22 39.38 30.01 -19.18
CA LEU A 22 38.07 30.70 -19.08
C LEU A 22 36.85 29.76 -19.09
N THR A 23 37.04 28.44 -19.02
CA THR A 23 35.94 27.46 -18.87
C THR A 23 35.92 26.76 -17.50
N LEU A 24 36.82 27.09 -16.57
CA LEU A 24 36.85 26.50 -15.21
C LEU A 24 36.27 27.39 -14.10
N ALA A 25 35.68 28.55 -14.42
CA ALA A 25 35.22 29.52 -13.40
C ALA A 25 33.70 29.55 -13.15
N VAL A 26 32.91 28.60 -13.66
CA VAL A 26 31.42 28.62 -13.51
C VAL A 26 30.84 27.42 -12.74
N SER A 27 31.64 26.49 -12.21
CA SER A 27 31.11 25.31 -11.51
C SER A 27 31.71 25.03 -10.13
N THR A 28 32.01 26.06 -9.35
CA THR A 28 32.30 25.91 -7.91
C THR A 28 31.02 25.97 -7.07
N SER A 29 30.35 24.83 -6.94
CA SER A 29 29.55 24.51 -5.74
C SER A 29 29.68 23.01 -5.43
N ALA A 30 30.91 22.54 -5.27
CA ALA A 30 31.18 21.26 -4.61
C ALA A 30 31.42 21.57 -3.13
N GLY A 31 30.37 21.44 -2.33
CA GLY A 31 30.47 21.47 -0.87
C GLY A 31 31.40 20.36 -0.39
N THR A 32 32.34 20.70 0.48
CA THR A 32 33.16 19.73 1.20
C THR A 32 32.34 19.11 2.33
N GLU A 33 31.50 18.14 2.00
CA GLU A 33 31.01 17.19 3.00
C GLU A 33 31.71 15.84 2.81
N ARG A 34 32.33 15.36 3.90
CA ARG A 34 32.92 14.03 3.98
C ARG A 34 31.78 13.01 3.87
N LEU A 35 31.66 12.35 2.72
CA LEU A 35 30.81 11.18 2.56
C LEU A 35 31.41 10.02 3.37
N ALA A 36 30.82 9.75 4.53
CA ALA A 36 30.90 8.43 5.15
C ALA A 36 30.24 7.42 4.19
N PRO A 37 30.72 6.18 4.09
CA PRO A 37 30.01 5.11 3.39
C PRO A 37 28.79 4.70 4.22
N GLY A 38 27.75 5.54 4.22
CA GLY A 38 26.40 5.16 4.61
C GLY A 38 25.71 4.60 3.37
N ALA A 39 25.16 3.40 3.48
CA ALA A 39 24.35 2.79 2.43
C ALA A 39 23.32 3.80 1.91
N THR A 40 23.44 4.19 0.65
CA THR A 40 22.45 4.99 -0.06
C THR A 40 21.25 4.10 -0.37
N THR A 41 20.44 3.80 0.64
CA THR A 41 19.05 3.45 0.38
C THR A 41 18.36 4.74 -0.05
N ALA A 42 18.09 4.85 -1.35
CA ALA A 42 17.16 5.82 -1.91
C ALA A 42 15.73 5.47 -1.45
N GLY A 43 15.48 5.56 -0.15
CA GLY A 43 14.15 5.47 0.42
C GLY A 43 13.47 6.83 0.29
N PRO A 44 12.19 6.91 -0.08
CA PRO A 44 11.48 8.17 -0.10
C PRO A 44 11.38 8.69 1.33
N ILE A 45 12.12 9.77 1.63
CA ILE A 45 11.98 10.53 2.87
C ILE A 45 10.53 11.01 2.91
N ALA A 46 9.80 10.72 3.99
CA ALA A 46 8.48 11.27 4.21
C ALA A 46 8.61 12.80 4.10
N VAL A 47 8.06 13.39 3.04
CA VAL A 47 8.03 14.84 2.88
C VAL A 47 7.27 15.36 4.11
N ALA A 48 7.99 16.00 5.02
CA ALA A 48 7.36 16.78 6.08
C ALA A 48 6.42 17.75 5.38
N ARG A 49 5.14 17.73 5.76
CA ARG A 49 4.12 18.62 5.18
C ARG A 49 4.60 20.05 5.35
N SER A 50 5.14 20.62 4.29
CA SER A 50 5.49 22.02 4.24
C SER A 50 4.23 22.75 3.78
N ASP A 51 3.82 23.80 4.50
CA ASP A 51 2.61 24.60 4.22
C ASP A 51 2.54 25.11 2.76
N THR A 52 3.68 25.13 2.07
CA THR A 52 3.82 25.50 0.66
C THR A 52 3.14 24.55 -0.32
N GLN A 53 2.83 23.32 0.08
CA GLN A 53 2.20 22.31 -0.79
C GLN A 53 0.67 22.31 -0.71
N GLY A 54 0.08 23.00 0.29
CA GLY A 54 -1.36 22.98 0.56
C GLY A 54 -2.24 23.40 -0.63
N ALA A 55 -1.78 24.35 -1.45
CA ALA A 55 -2.50 24.82 -2.64
C ALA A 55 -2.51 23.81 -3.80
N CYS A 56 -1.62 22.82 -3.81
CA CYS A 56 -1.53 21.78 -4.83
C CYS A 56 -2.10 20.43 -4.36
N LEU A 57 -2.62 20.35 -3.13
CA LEU A 57 -3.24 19.12 -2.64
C LEU A 57 -4.61 18.94 -3.29
N ILE A 58 -4.85 17.76 -3.86
CA ILE A 58 -6.19 17.33 -4.26
C ILE A 58 -7.03 17.29 -2.98
N SER A 59 -8.13 18.01 -2.95
CA SER A 59 -9.03 18.02 -1.80
C SER A 59 -9.99 16.84 -1.86
N GLY A 60 -10.14 16.12 -0.75
CA GLY A 60 -11.12 15.04 -0.65
C GLY A 60 -12.52 15.57 -0.36
N GLY A 61 -13.53 15.06 -1.08
CA GLY A 61 -14.93 15.35 -0.77
C GLY A 61 -15.40 14.49 0.41
N PRO A 62 -16.13 15.03 1.41
CA PRO A 62 -16.50 14.29 2.62
C PRO A 62 -17.44 13.09 2.36
N ALA A 63 -18.16 13.11 1.23
CA ALA A 63 -19.04 12.02 0.81
C ALA A 63 -18.35 10.97 -0.07
N VAL A 64 -17.07 11.17 -0.44
CA VAL A 64 -16.32 10.26 -1.30
C VAL A 64 -15.49 9.33 -0.42
N GLN A 65 -15.94 8.08 -0.28
CA GLN A 65 -15.26 7.13 0.59
C GLN A 65 -13.81 6.90 0.16
N MET A 66 -13.57 6.55 -1.11
CA MET A 66 -12.22 6.30 -1.65
C MET A 66 -11.66 7.53 -2.38
N SER A 67 -11.49 8.63 -1.65
CA SER A 67 -10.96 9.85 -2.24
C SER A 67 -9.45 9.73 -2.51
N GLU A 68 -9.01 10.23 -3.67
CA GLU A 68 -7.59 10.49 -3.96
C GLU A 68 -7.08 11.76 -3.25
N GLY A 69 -7.96 12.47 -2.54
CA GLY A 69 -7.65 13.70 -1.85
C GLY A 69 -6.80 13.50 -0.59
N LEU A 70 -6.07 14.55 -0.23
CA LEU A 70 -5.20 14.60 0.93
C LEU A 70 -5.65 15.70 1.91
N PRO A 71 -5.51 15.49 3.23
CA PRO A 71 -5.08 14.24 3.86
C PRO A 71 -6.14 13.12 3.76
N THR A 72 -5.70 11.87 3.82
CA THR A 72 -6.60 10.71 3.95
C THR A 72 -7.47 10.87 5.20
N PRO A 73 -8.81 10.72 5.10
CA PRO A 73 -9.71 10.88 6.24
C PRO A 73 -9.53 9.75 7.27
N GLY A 74 -10.16 9.92 8.44
CA GLY A 74 -10.26 8.87 9.46
C GLY A 74 -10.97 7.62 8.95
N GLY A 75 -10.73 6.48 9.62
CA GLY A 75 -11.27 5.17 9.22
C GLY A 75 -10.38 4.37 8.26
N TYR A 76 -9.25 4.94 7.81
CA TYR A 76 -8.24 4.26 6.99
C TYR A 76 -6.99 3.90 7.79
N SER A 77 -6.42 2.73 7.49
CA SER A 77 -5.12 2.32 8.04
C SER A 77 -3.98 3.21 7.55
N ARG A 78 -2.95 3.36 8.39
CA ARG A 78 -1.75 4.12 8.05
C ARG A 78 -1.00 3.48 6.89
N SER A 79 -0.44 4.29 5.99
CA SER A 79 0.35 3.80 4.85
C SER A 79 1.81 3.48 5.19
N THR A 80 2.24 3.71 6.44
CA THR A 80 3.59 3.43 6.95
C THR A 80 3.56 3.06 8.43
N GLY A 81 4.65 2.48 8.94
CA GLY A 81 4.75 1.96 10.29
C GLY A 81 4.27 0.51 10.36
N THR A 82 3.91 0.04 11.56
CA THR A 82 3.34 -1.29 11.75
C THR A 82 1.82 -1.23 11.67
N VAL A 83 1.24 -2.13 10.89
CA VAL A 83 -0.22 -2.29 10.75
C VAL A 83 -0.61 -3.72 11.11
N HIS A 84 -1.41 -3.86 12.16
CA HIS A 84 -1.95 -5.13 12.64
C HIS A 84 -3.30 -5.40 11.96
N ALA A 85 -3.39 -6.50 11.22
CA ALA A 85 -4.57 -6.89 10.48
C ALA A 85 -5.14 -8.18 11.06
N LEU A 86 -6.33 -8.09 11.65
CA LEU A 86 -7.07 -9.27 12.08
C LEU A 86 -7.58 -9.99 10.84
N THR A 87 -7.30 -11.28 10.70
CA THR A 87 -7.87 -12.12 9.65
C THR A 87 -8.79 -13.16 10.26
N LEU A 88 -10.05 -13.15 9.81
CA LEU A 88 -11.05 -14.14 10.19
C LEU A 88 -11.41 -15.01 8.99
N MET A 89 -11.35 -16.32 9.17
CA MET A 89 -11.88 -17.28 8.19
C MET A 89 -13.31 -17.64 8.57
N ILE A 90 -14.26 -17.41 7.67
CA ILE A 90 -15.69 -17.61 7.95
C ILE A 90 -16.32 -18.62 7.01
N ASP A 91 -17.33 -19.33 7.51
CA ASP A 91 -18.16 -20.23 6.71
C ASP A 91 -19.64 -20.12 7.09
N PHE A 92 -20.49 -20.84 6.35
CA PHE A 92 -21.94 -20.77 6.46
C PHE A 92 -22.55 -22.17 6.54
N SER A 93 -23.81 -22.26 6.98
CA SER A 93 -24.52 -23.56 7.05
C SER A 93 -24.77 -24.20 5.68
N ASP A 94 -24.99 -23.38 4.64
CA ASP A 94 -25.21 -23.80 3.24
C ASP A 94 -23.92 -23.82 2.40
N ALA A 95 -22.83 -23.28 2.93
CA ALA A 95 -21.51 -23.29 2.33
C ALA A 95 -20.47 -23.56 3.44
N PRO A 96 -20.34 -24.81 3.91
CA PRO A 96 -19.40 -25.14 4.97
C PRO A 96 -17.95 -24.98 4.48
N GLY A 97 -17.05 -24.62 5.40
CA GLY A 97 -15.62 -24.59 5.17
C GLY A 97 -15.07 -25.98 4.89
N SER A 98 -14.26 -26.12 3.85
CA SER A 98 -13.53 -27.37 3.57
C SER A 98 -12.10 -27.29 4.06
N GLY A 99 -11.63 -28.37 4.71
CA GLY A 99 -10.28 -28.46 5.26
C GLY A 99 -10.00 -27.46 6.39
N PRO A 100 -8.73 -27.36 6.82
CA PRO A 100 -8.30 -26.42 7.85
C PRO A 100 -8.46 -24.97 7.39
N ALA A 101 -9.12 -24.13 8.19
CA ALA A 101 -9.31 -22.72 7.85
C ALA A 101 -7.95 -21.98 7.71
N LEU A 102 -6.97 -22.33 8.55
CA LEU A 102 -5.65 -21.73 8.53
C LEU A 102 -4.86 -21.98 7.22
N ASP A 103 -5.23 -22.98 6.42
CA ASP A 103 -4.62 -23.17 5.10
C ASP A 103 -4.98 -22.02 4.16
N ARG A 104 -6.19 -21.44 4.30
CA ARG A 104 -6.60 -20.23 3.56
C ARG A 104 -5.82 -19.01 3.98
N PHE A 105 -5.56 -18.85 5.27
CA PHE A 105 -4.68 -17.78 5.74
C PHE A 105 -3.28 -17.90 5.14
N ARG A 106 -2.70 -19.11 5.18
CA ARG A 106 -1.34 -19.37 4.67
C ARG A 106 -1.22 -19.23 3.15
N GLU A 107 -2.33 -19.34 2.43
CA GLU A 107 -2.38 -19.13 0.98
C GLU A 107 -2.02 -17.68 0.58
N PHE A 108 -2.42 -16.68 1.38
CA PHE A 108 -2.26 -15.27 1.05
C PHE A 108 -1.09 -14.58 1.76
N PHE A 109 -0.93 -14.83 3.06
CA PHE A 109 -0.25 -13.85 3.91
C PHE A 109 1.29 -13.78 3.83
N PRO A 110 2.06 -14.83 3.49
CA PRO A 110 3.47 -14.62 3.18
C PRO A 110 3.66 -13.63 2.01
N GLN A 111 2.87 -13.79 0.96
CA GLN A 111 2.95 -12.98 -0.26
C GLN A 111 2.41 -11.56 -0.05
N THR A 112 1.31 -11.40 0.71
CA THR A 112 0.78 -10.08 1.06
C THR A 112 1.78 -9.28 1.89
N GLN A 113 2.41 -9.91 2.89
CA GLN A 113 3.45 -9.25 3.69
C GLN A 113 4.63 -8.82 2.84
N ASP A 114 5.13 -9.70 1.96
CA ASP A 114 6.23 -9.40 1.06
C ASP A 114 5.90 -8.29 0.06
N TRP A 115 4.67 -8.28 -0.46
CA TRP A 115 4.19 -7.24 -1.34
C TRP A 115 4.21 -5.88 -0.64
N PHE A 116 3.60 -5.74 0.54
CA PHE A 116 3.56 -4.47 1.27
C PHE A 116 4.95 -4.01 1.69
N ARG A 117 5.82 -4.93 2.12
CA ARG A 117 7.22 -4.62 2.42
C ARG A 117 7.95 -4.07 1.20
N THR A 118 7.76 -4.68 0.03
CA THR A 118 8.44 -4.30 -1.21
C THR A 118 7.89 -3.01 -1.79
N SER A 119 6.56 -2.89 -1.94
CA SER A 119 5.88 -1.74 -2.54
C SER A 119 6.01 -0.47 -1.69
N SER A 120 6.15 -0.62 -0.37
CA SER A 120 6.41 0.50 0.55
C SER A 120 7.90 0.85 0.70
N TYR A 121 8.80 0.14 0.01
CA TYR A 121 10.26 0.25 0.20
C TYR A 121 10.68 0.05 1.67
N GLY A 122 10.02 -0.88 2.37
CA GLY A 122 10.26 -1.19 3.77
C GLY A 122 9.64 -0.21 4.77
N ARG A 123 8.81 0.75 4.32
CA ARG A 123 8.17 1.73 5.20
C ARG A 123 6.92 1.21 5.91
N LEU A 124 6.34 0.12 5.42
CA LEU A 124 5.16 -0.52 6.00
C LEU A 124 5.52 -1.94 6.44
N ASP A 125 5.26 -2.22 7.71
CA ASP A 125 5.36 -3.54 8.32
C ASP A 125 3.95 -4.11 8.53
N TYR A 126 3.54 -4.97 7.60
CA TYR A 126 2.22 -5.58 7.60
C TYR A 126 2.19 -6.85 8.46
N ARG A 127 1.33 -6.87 9.49
CA ARG A 127 1.21 -7.95 10.48
C ARG A 127 -0.19 -8.59 10.42
N PRO A 128 -0.39 -9.59 9.56
CA PRO A 128 -1.63 -10.35 9.54
C PRO A 128 -1.64 -11.36 10.70
N GLU A 129 -2.76 -11.43 11.41
CA GLU A 129 -2.93 -12.28 12.58
C GLU A 129 -4.27 -13.01 12.52
N ALA A 130 -4.27 -14.31 12.81
CA ALA A 130 -5.49 -15.13 12.84
C ALA A 130 -5.63 -15.84 14.20
N PRO A 131 -6.07 -15.13 15.26
CA PRO A 131 -6.26 -15.71 16.59
C PRO A 131 -7.37 -16.78 16.61
N ILE A 132 -8.33 -16.71 15.67
CA ILE A 132 -9.31 -17.76 15.42
C ILE A 132 -8.79 -18.63 14.27
N THR A 133 -8.32 -19.83 14.59
CA THR A 133 -7.66 -20.73 13.62
C THR A 133 -8.60 -21.65 12.86
N ASP A 134 -9.85 -21.78 13.33
CA ASP A 134 -10.90 -22.60 12.74
C ASP A 134 -11.91 -21.74 11.99
N TRP A 135 -12.82 -22.38 11.26
CA TRP A 135 -13.92 -21.69 10.59
C TRP A 135 -14.86 -21.03 11.63
N LEU A 136 -14.96 -19.70 11.58
CA LEU A 136 -15.94 -18.95 12.34
C LEU A 136 -17.29 -19.04 11.63
N ARG A 137 -18.16 -19.94 12.11
CA ARG A 137 -19.48 -20.18 11.55
C ARG A 137 -20.40 -18.97 11.73
N MET A 138 -20.89 -18.43 10.62
CA MET A 138 -21.92 -17.40 10.63
C MET A 138 -23.28 -17.93 11.06
N PRO A 139 -24.11 -17.12 11.75
CA PRO A 139 -25.39 -17.55 12.30
C PRO A 139 -26.47 -17.79 11.23
N LYS A 140 -26.26 -17.32 10.00
CA LYS A 140 -27.18 -17.49 8.88
C LYS A 140 -26.50 -18.21 7.72
N SER A 141 -27.30 -18.75 6.81
CA SER A 141 -26.82 -19.21 5.51
C SER A 141 -26.29 -18.03 4.68
N PHE A 142 -25.32 -18.26 3.80
CA PHE A 142 -24.82 -17.24 2.89
C PHE A 142 -25.97 -16.62 2.07
N ARG A 143 -26.87 -17.48 1.56
CA ARG A 143 -28.05 -17.06 0.80
C ARG A 143 -28.96 -16.10 1.58
N ALA A 144 -29.07 -16.26 2.90
CA ALA A 144 -29.94 -15.41 3.73
C ALA A 144 -29.43 -13.96 3.87
N TYR A 145 -28.15 -13.71 3.60
CA TYR A 145 -27.63 -12.35 3.54
C TYR A 145 -28.02 -11.62 2.24
N GLY A 146 -28.50 -12.33 1.21
CA GLY A 146 -28.89 -11.74 -0.06
C GLY A 146 -27.73 -11.06 -0.80
N ILE A 147 -26.50 -11.51 -0.54
CA ILE A 147 -25.29 -10.98 -1.19
C ILE A 147 -25.13 -11.67 -2.54
N GLU A 148 -25.30 -10.87 -3.59
CA GLU A 148 -25.14 -11.29 -4.99
C GLU A 148 -24.17 -10.34 -5.71
N ARG A 149 -23.86 -10.66 -6.97
CA ARG A 149 -23.01 -9.80 -7.79
C ARG A 149 -23.65 -8.43 -7.96
N GLY A 150 -22.89 -7.37 -7.65
CA GLY A 150 -23.37 -5.98 -7.74
C GLY A 150 -24.33 -5.57 -6.63
N ALA A 151 -24.54 -6.41 -5.61
CA ALA A 151 -25.35 -6.04 -4.46
C ALA A 151 -24.75 -4.79 -3.77
N PRO A 152 -25.60 -3.81 -3.39
CA PRO A 152 -25.15 -2.70 -2.55
C PRO A 152 -24.62 -3.20 -1.21
N PHE A 153 -23.86 -2.36 -0.50
CA PHE A 153 -23.37 -2.70 0.84
C PHE A 153 -24.55 -3.03 1.78
N ASP A 154 -25.65 -2.34 1.55
CA ASP A 154 -26.84 -2.42 2.38
C ASP A 154 -28.00 -3.20 1.77
N PRO A 155 -28.69 -4.05 2.55
CA PRO A 155 -28.41 -4.38 3.95
C PRO A 155 -27.48 -5.60 4.13
N GLY A 156 -27.16 -6.31 3.04
CA GLY A 156 -26.55 -7.64 3.09
C GLY A 156 -25.16 -7.66 3.73
N TYR A 157 -24.23 -6.88 3.16
CA TYR A 157 -22.87 -6.78 3.71
C TYR A 157 -22.85 -6.16 5.10
N ARG A 158 -23.67 -5.12 5.37
CA ARG A 158 -23.78 -4.54 6.73
C ARG A 158 -24.17 -5.58 7.77
N ARG A 159 -25.20 -6.40 7.49
CA ARG A 159 -25.61 -7.48 8.39
C ARG A 159 -24.55 -8.56 8.55
N LEU A 160 -23.86 -8.92 7.46
CA LEU A 160 -22.77 -9.89 7.53
C LEU A 160 -21.64 -9.40 8.43
N VAL A 161 -21.19 -8.15 8.26
CA VAL A 161 -20.14 -7.56 9.10
C VAL A 161 -20.57 -7.51 10.57
N GLN A 162 -21.82 -7.15 10.86
CA GLN A 162 -22.37 -7.16 12.23
C GLN A 162 -22.34 -8.57 12.84
N ASP A 163 -22.77 -9.58 12.09
CA ASP A 163 -22.78 -10.98 12.54
C ASP A 163 -21.34 -11.52 12.73
N ILE A 164 -20.38 -11.12 11.88
CA ILE A 164 -18.95 -11.45 12.04
C ILE A 164 -18.40 -10.86 13.34
N VAL A 165 -18.64 -9.57 13.58
CA VAL A 165 -18.17 -8.89 14.80
C VAL A 165 -18.76 -9.56 16.04
N ALA A 166 -20.08 -9.79 16.06
CA ALA A 166 -20.74 -10.44 17.18
C ALA A 166 -20.22 -11.87 17.46
N ALA A 167 -19.88 -12.63 16.41
CA ALA A 167 -19.34 -13.98 16.55
C ALA A 167 -17.87 -13.99 17.02
N ALA A 168 -17.07 -12.99 16.66
CA ALA A 168 -15.65 -12.91 16.99
C ALA A 168 -15.35 -12.18 18.30
N ASP A 169 -16.20 -11.24 18.72
CA ASP A 169 -16.02 -10.37 19.90
C ASP A 169 -15.67 -11.14 21.20
N PRO A 170 -16.27 -12.31 21.51
CA PRO A 170 -15.91 -13.06 22.72
C PRO A 170 -14.49 -13.66 22.70
N ARG A 171 -13.83 -13.68 21.54
CA ARG A 171 -12.55 -14.37 21.30
C ARG A 171 -11.43 -13.43 20.89
N VAL A 172 -11.74 -12.19 20.51
CA VAL A 172 -10.79 -11.24 19.94
C VAL A 172 -11.06 -9.84 20.46
N ASP A 173 -10.02 -9.14 20.91
CA ASP A 173 -10.11 -7.70 21.20
C ASP A 173 -9.79 -6.90 19.93
N PHE A 174 -10.83 -6.37 19.28
CA PHE A 174 -10.71 -5.57 18.06
C PHE A 174 -9.84 -4.32 18.22
N ARG A 175 -9.65 -3.81 19.45
CA ARG A 175 -8.80 -2.63 19.71
C ARG A 175 -7.31 -2.89 19.46
N SER A 176 -6.92 -4.16 19.39
CA SER A 176 -5.54 -4.57 19.11
C SER A 176 -5.19 -4.53 17.61
N TYR A 177 -6.16 -4.22 16.75
CA TYR A 177 -6.03 -4.32 15.29
C TYR A 177 -6.41 -3.01 14.61
N ASP A 178 -5.70 -2.67 13.53
CA ASP A 178 -5.98 -1.48 12.73
C ASP A 178 -7.15 -1.73 11.75
N PHE A 179 -7.32 -2.97 11.28
CA PHE A 179 -8.44 -3.36 10.40
C PHE A 179 -8.68 -4.89 10.37
N LEU A 180 -9.77 -5.27 9.70
CA LEU A 180 -10.24 -6.65 9.55
C LEU A 180 -10.16 -7.12 8.08
N ASN A 181 -9.50 -8.26 7.85
CA ASN A 181 -9.64 -9.09 6.67
C ASN A 181 -10.64 -10.22 6.95
N VAL A 182 -11.50 -10.51 5.98
CA VAL A 182 -12.43 -11.64 6.03
C VAL A 182 -12.13 -12.57 4.86
N LEU A 183 -11.72 -13.80 5.17
CA LEU A 183 -11.55 -14.87 4.19
C LEU A 183 -12.79 -15.76 4.23
N VAL A 184 -13.56 -15.73 3.16
CA VAL A 184 -14.79 -16.51 3.03
C VAL A 184 -14.48 -17.89 2.44
N THR A 185 -15.16 -18.94 2.91
CA THR A 185 -15.11 -20.29 2.34
C THR A 185 -15.25 -20.31 0.81
N PRO A 186 -14.43 -21.10 0.07
CA PRO A 186 -14.29 -21.05 -1.40
C PRO A 186 -15.52 -21.45 -2.23
N ASN A 187 -16.68 -21.70 -1.62
CA ASN A 187 -17.93 -22.04 -2.31
C ASN A 187 -19.12 -21.20 -1.84
N ALA A 188 -18.88 -20.14 -1.07
CA ALA A 188 -19.94 -19.19 -0.74
C ALA A 188 -20.06 -18.15 -1.86
N GLY A 189 -21.27 -18.01 -2.40
CA GLY A 189 -21.59 -17.05 -3.45
C GLY A 189 -21.62 -17.61 -4.87
N PRO A 190 -22.00 -16.78 -5.85
CA PRO A 190 -22.07 -17.18 -7.24
C PRO A 190 -20.68 -17.55 -7.78
N SER A 191 -20.64 -18.45 -8.77
CA SER A 191 -19.39 -18.92 -9.37
C SER A 191 -18.58 -17.75 -9.95
N ALA A 192 -17.26 -17.77 -9.71
CA ALA A 192 -16.35 -16.80 -10.32
C ALA A 192 -16.33 -16.89 -11.86
N LEU A 193 -16.74 -18.03 -12.43
CA LEU A 193 -16.82 -18.24 -13.89
C LEU A 193 -18.07 -17.58 -14.52
N ASP A 194 -19.07 -17.19 -13.71
CA ASP A 194 -20.30 -16.56 -14.20
C ASP A 194 -20.10 -15.04 -14.45
N THR A 195 -19.21 -14.71 -15.38
CA THR A 195 -18.88 -13.37 -15.92
C THR A 195 -17.93 -12.52 -15.07
N VAL A 196 -16.71 -12.29 -15.59
CA VAL A 196 -15.75 -11.30 -15.08
C VAL A 196 -16.01 -9.97 -15.76
N LEU A 197 -16.83 -9.12 -15.14
CA LEU A 197 -16.93 -7.71 -15.48
C LEU A 197 -16.84 -6.92 -14.18
N SER A 198 -15.63 -6.38 -13.93
CA SER A 198 -15.28 -5.43 -12.87
C SER A 198 -15.47 -5.88 -11.41
N VAL A 199 -14.43 -5.65 -10.60
CA VAL A 199 -14.51 -5.67 -9.14
C VAL A 199 -15.43 -4.51 -8.74
N SER A 200 -16.70 -4.80 -8.48
CA SER A 200 -17.66 -3.79 -8.06
C SER A 200 -17.49 -3.56 -6.57
N PHE A 201 -16.97 -2.38 -6.20
CA PHE A 201 -16.92 -1.96 -4.81
C PHE A 201 -18.34 -1.59 -4.36
N ALA A 202 -18.83 -2.27 -3.34
CA ALA A 202 -20.08 -1.90 -2.68
C ALA A 202 -19.83 -0.63 -1.86
N GLY A 203 -19.93 0.55 -2.50
CA GLY A 203 -19.86 1.82 -1.78
C GLY A 203 -20.92 1.86 -0.67
N ASN A 204 -20.56 2.36 0.51
CA ASN A 204 -21.46 2.54 1.63
C ASN A 204 -21.51 4.03 2.04
N PRO A 205 -22.37 4.85 1.42
CA PRO A 205 -22.47 6.27 1.77
C PRO A 205 -22.88 6.53 3.24
N ASP A 206 -23.42 5.51 3.92
CA ASP A 206 -23.90 5.58 5.31
C ASP A 206 -22.89 4.95 6.31
N ALA A 207 -21.64 4.75 5.92
CA ALA A 207 -20.63 4.23 6.85
C ALA A 207 -20.42 5.22 8.01
N PRO A 208 -20.36 4.74 9.27
CA PRO A 208 -20.06 5.60 10.40
C PRO A 208 -18.73 6.32 10.21
N VAL A 209 -18.70 7.63 10.41
CA VAL A 209 -17.47 8.42 10.43
C VAL A 209 -16.82 8.21 11.80
N ALA A 210 -15.55 7.79 11.80
CA ALA A 210 -14.75 7.62 13.00
C ALA A 210 -14.38 8.95 13.65
#